data_AF-A0A6N3D2R1-F1
#
_entry.id   AF-A0A6N3D2R1-F1
#
_cell.length_a   1.000
_cell.length_b   1.000
_cell.length_c   1.000
_cell.angle_alpha   90.00
_cell.angle_beta   90.00
_cell.angle_gamma   90.00
#
_symmetry.space_group_name_H-M   'P 1'
#
loop_
_entity.id
_entity.type
_entity.pdbx_description
1 polymer ?
#
loop_
_entity_poly.entity_id
_entity_poly.type
_entity_poly.pdbx_seq_one_letter_code
_entity_poly.pdbx_strand_id
1 'polypeptide(L)'
;MLLQLFLIIVGFALLVWGADLLVNGSSQIAARVGLPDRVIGLTVVAVGTAMPELVVSVVSAIDGHADMAFGNVAGSCLANLLLILGMSAVITRLPLARHTQRFEIPVSVATVLLLMLLANTGGELTALEGIILLVVFAAFMSYTVFLGLREGDSGHDDLDPETQLEPHELEDDDADADEPRGMLVSIALVLFGIALLKFGADYVVNNSVTIATALGISERVIGITVIALGTCLPELVTSVVAAFKGNTDIAVGNVVGSNITNVLLVMGVPALFSPVAYATGYNLDFALLAIFSIMLVGFAFVGTKHTMTRREGVIFVFLYVIYIVASTVL
;
A
#
# COMPACT_ATOMS: atom_id res chain seq x y z
N MET A 1 30.94 -5.75 -6.03
CA MET A 1 30.24 -4.46 -5.82
C MET A 1 29.63 -3.90 -7.12
N LEU A 2 30.37 -3.81 -8.23
CA LEU A 2 29.82 -3.31 -9.51
C LEU A 2 28.60 -4.10 -10.01
N LEU A 3 28.65 -5.44 -9.94
CA LEU A 3 27.52 -6.30 -10.32
C LEU A 3 26.29 -6.03 -9.45
N GLN A 4 26.46 -5.87 -8.14
CA GLN A 4 25.36 -5.58 -7.21
C GLN A 4 24.71 -4.22 -7.50
N LEU A 5 25.52 -3.19 -7.77
CA LEU A 5 25.01 -1.87 -8.17
C LEU A 5 24.22 -1.96 -9.50
N PHE A 6 24.73 -2.70 -10.47
CA PHE A 6 24.01 -2.95 -11.72
C PHE A 6 22.67 -3.67 -11.48
N LEU A 7 22.65 -4.71 -10.64
CA LEU A 7 21.42 -5.44 -10.30
C LEU A 7 20.41 -4.58 -9.53
N ILE A 8 20.85 -3.63 -8.70
CA ILE A 8 19.95 -2.65 -8.07
C ILE A 8 19.28 -1.77 -9.12
N ILE A 9 20.04 -1.27 -10.11
CA ILE A 9 19.49 -0.47 -11.21
C ILE A 9 18.48 -1.29 -12.01
N VAL A 10 18.81 -2.54 -12.36
CA VAL A 10 17.88 -3.46 -13.02
C VAL A 10 16.64 -3.67 -12.16
N GLY A 11 16.79 -3.87 -10.85
CA GLY A 11 15.67 -4.03 -9.92
C GLY A 11 14.71 -2.84 -9.92
N PHE A 12 15.24 -1.60 -9.86
CA PHE A 12 14.41 -0.40 -10.00
C PHE A 12 13.74 -0.27 -11.37
N ALA A 13 14.42 -0.63 -12.45
CA ALA A 13 13.80 -0.65 -13.78
C ALA A 13 12.63 -1.65 -13.87
N LEU A 14 12.80 -2.84 -13.29
CA LEU A 14 11.71 -3.83 -13.20
C LEU A 14 10.56 -3.33 -12.31
N LEU A 15 10.85 -2.64 -11.20
CA LEU A 15 9.82 -2.04 -10.35
C LEU A 15 9.00 -1.00 -11.12
N VAL A 16 9.66 -0.08 -11.83
CA VAL A 16 8.98 0.99 -12.58
C VAL A 16 8.14 0.40 -13.72
N TRP A 17 8.69 -0.53 -14.50
CA TRP A 17 7.93 -1.20 -15.56
C TRP A 17 6.82 -2.08 -15.00
N GLY A 18 7.06 -2.78 -13.89
CA GLY A 18 6.05 -3.60 -13.23
C GLY A 18 4.87 -2.79 -12.74
N ALA A 19 5.14 -1.65 -12.10
CA ALA A 19 4.14 -0.68 -11.68
C ALA A 19 3.35 -0.13 -12.88
N ASP A 20 4.04 0.21 -13.98
CA ASP A 20 3.41 0.71 -15.20
C ASP A 20 2.38 -0.28 -15.76
N LEU A 21 2.79 -1.55 -15.93
CA LEU A 21 1.93 -2.61 -16.45
C LEU A 21 0.78 -2.93 -15.49
N LEU A 22 1.04 -2.94 -14.18
CA LEU A 22 0.02 -3.16 -13.16
C LEU A 22 -1.04 -2.06 -13.19
N VAL A 23 -0.62 -0.78 -13.21
CA VAL A 23 -1.53 0.37 -13.25
C VAL A 23 -2.36 0.35 -14.54
N ASN A 24 -1.71 0.26 -15.71
CA ASN A 24 -2.43 0.29 -16.99
C ASN A 24 -3.37 -0.92 -17.13
N GLY A 25 -2.90 -2.12 -16.76
CA GLY A 25 -3.72 -3.33 -16.78
C GLY A 25 -4.92 -3.23 -15.85
N SER A 26 -4.74 -2.66 -14.66
CA SER A 26 -5.82 -2.46 -13.68
C SER A 26 -6.84 -1.44 -14.15
N SER A 27 -6.41 -0.27 -14.65
CA SER A 27 -7.33 0.73 -15.23
C SER A 27 -8.15 0.15 -16.39
N GLN A 28 -7.54 -0.64 -17.27
CA GLN A 28 -8.27 -1.30 -18.37
C GLN A 28 -9.30 -2.34 -17.87
N ILE A 29 -8.99 -3.06 -16.79
CA ILE A 29 -9.96 -3.97 -16.15
C ILE A 29 -11.11 -3.16 -15.55
N ALA A 30 -10.81 -2.08 -14.83
CA ALA A 30 -11.78 -1.21 -14.19
C ALA A 30 -12.77 -0.63 -15.22
N ALA A 31 -12.25 -0.02 -16.29
CA ALA A 31 -13.04 0.54 -17.38
C ALA A 31 -13.96 -0.49 -18.07
N ARG A 32 -13.50 -1.74 -18.21
CA ARG A 32 -14.32 -2.82 -18.81
C ARG A 32 -15.42 -3.35 -17.91
N VAL A 33 -15.11 -3.50 -16.64
CA VAL A 33 -16.04 -4.05 -15.65
C VAL A 33 -17.02 -2.97 -15.17
N GLY A 34 -16.74 -1.70 -15.49
CA GLY A 34 -17.52 -0.55 -15.03
C GLY A 34 -17.28 -0.28 -13.55
N LEU A 35 -16.06 -0.54 -13.07
CA LEU A 35 -15.63 -0.25 -11.71
C LEU A 35 -14.88 1.09 -11.70
N PRO A 36 -15.12 1.96 -10.70
CA PRO A 36 -14.28 3.13 -10.46
C PRO A 36 -12.81 2.75 -10.23
N ASP A 37 -11.89 3.61 -10.69
CA ASP A 37 -10.44 3.43 -10.52
C ASP A 37 -10.03 3.31 -9.04
N ARG A 38 -10.71 4.01 -8.14
CA ARG A 38 -10.50 3.86 -6.68
C ARG A 38 -10.74 2.42 -6.20
N VAL A 39 -11.72 1.71 -6.78
CA VAL A 39 -12.07 0.34 -6.38
C VAL A 39 -11.02 -0.64 -6.88
N ILE A 40 -10.52 -0.47 -8.11
CA ILE A 40 -9.44 -1.34 -8.60
C ILE A 40 -8.13 -1.10 -7.85
N GLY A 41 -7.85 0.16 -7.49
CA GLY A 41 -6.71 0.53 -6.65
C GLY A 41 -6.77 -0.14 -5.27
N LEU A 42 -7.93 -0.07 -4.62
CA LEU A 42 -8.17 -0.67 -3.30
C LEU A 42 -8.19 -2.21 -3.30
N THR A 43 -8.42 -2.83 -4.46
CA THR A 43 -8.59 -4.28 -4.58
C THR A 43 -7.40 -4.92 -5.28
N VAL A 44 -7.39 -4.95 -6.61
CA VAL A 44 -6.38 -5.69 -7.39
C VAL A 44 -4.98 -5.12 -7.19
N VAL A 45 -4.84 -3.80 -7.20
CA VAL A 45 -3.53 -3.16 -7.04
C VAL A 45 -3.00 -3.37 -5.63
N ALA A 46 -3.76 -2.96 -4.61
CA ALA A 46 -3.38 -3.12 -3.20
C ALA A 46 -3.10 -4.56 -2.78
N VAL A 47 -3.96 -5.50 -3.18
CA VAL A 47 -3.76 -6.93 -2.85
C VAL A 47 -2.56 -7.48 -3.62
N GLY A 48 -2.37 -7.07 -4.88
CA GLY A 48 -1.25 -7.50 -5.70
C GLY A 48 0.10 -7.03 -5.17
N THR A 49 0.20 -5.76 -4.75
CA THR A 49 1.44 -5.22 -4.18
C THR A 49 1.75 -5.79 -2.81
N ALA A 50 0.74 -6.11 -1.98
CA ALA A 50 0.93 -6.65 -0.62
C ALA A 50 1.25 -8.16 -0.57
N MET A 51 1.37 -8.82 -1.73
CA MET A 51 1.73 -10.24 -1.81
C MET A 51 3.11 -10.57 -1.21
N PRO A 52 4.18 -9.78 -1.43
CA PRO A 52 5.47 -10.00 -0.79
C PRO A 52 5.37 -9.99 0.74
N GLU A 53 4.62 -9.06 1.33
CA GLU A 53 4.38 -8.98 2.77
C GLU A 53 3.63 -10.21 3.28
N LEU A 54 2.61 -10.66 2.54
CA LEU A 54 1.89 -11.90 2.86
C LEU A 54 2.85 -13.10 2.87
N VAL A 55 3.65 -13.26 1.82
CA VAL A 55 4.61 -14.37 1.71
C VAL A 55 5.64 -14.33 2.84
N VAL A 56 6.24 -13.16 3.11
CA VAL A 56 7.21 -12.99 4.20
C VAL A 56 6.58 -13.31 5.56
N SER A 57 5.35 -12.87 5.79
CA SER A 57 4.66 -13.08 7.07
C SER A 57 4.26 -14.54 7.27
N VAL A 58 3.82 -15.23 6.21
CA VAL A 58 3.50 -16.67 6.24
C VAL A 58 4.76 -17.51 6.46
N VAL A 59 5.84 -17.23 5.72
CA VAL A 59 7.12 -17.95 5.87
C VAL A 59 7.67 -17.76 7.28
N SER A 60 7.68 -16.53 7.80
CA SER A 60 8.12 -16.22 9.16
C SER A 60 7.28 -16.97 10.23
N ALA A 61 5.97 -17.08 10.02
CA ALA A 61 5.10 -17.82 10.94
C ALA A 61 5.36 -19.33 10.93
N ILE A 62 5.58 -19.92 9.75
CA ILE A 62 5.92 -21.35 9.61
C ILE A 62 7.29 -21.66 10.23
N ASP A 63 8.25 -20.74 10.09
CA ASP A 63 9.61 -20.88 10.62
C ASP A 63 9.72 -20.54 12.12
N GLY A 64 8.59 -20.29 12.80
CA GLY A 64 8.55 -20.05 14.25
C GLY A 64 8.96 -18.64 14.70
N HIS A 65 9.07 -17.69 13.75
CA HIS A 65 9.40 -16.27 13.98
C HIS A 65 8.16 -15.38 13.74
N ALA A 66 6.99 -15.85 14.24
CA ALA A 66 5.71 -15.20 14.00
C ALA A 66 5.63 -13.79 14.64
N ASP A 67 6.42 -13.51 15.67
CA ASP A 67 6.52 -12.21 16.34
C ASP A 67 6.92 -11.06 15.38
N MET A 68 7.60 -11.39 14.28
CA MET A 68 7.99 -10.43 13.25
C MET A 68 6.82 -9.97 12.36
N ALA A 69 5.71 -10.71 12.31
CA ALA A 69 4.58 -10.39 11.43
C ALA A 69 3.91 -9.07 11.80
N PHE A 70 3.73 -8.80 13.10
CA PHE A 70 3.15 -7.53 13.58
C PHE A 70 4.04 -6.33 13.25
N GLY A 71 5.36 -6.47 13.40
CA GLY A 71 6.31 -5.42 13.03
C GLY A 71 6.30 -5.13 11.53
N ASN A 72 6.25 -6.19 10.71
CA ASN A 72 6.11 -6.07 9.26
C ASN A 72 4.82 -5.31 8.87
N VAL A 73 3.67 -5.70 9.43
CA VAL A 73 2.38 -5.07 9.11
C VAL A 73 2.29 -3.64 9.64
N ALA A 74 2.67 -3.38 10.88
CA ALA A 74 2.61 -2.04 11.46
C ALA A 74 3.55 -1.07 10.72
N GLY A 75 4.79 -1.50 10.46
CA GLY A 75 5.78 -0.73 9.71
C GLY A 75 5.33 -0.43 8.28
N SER A 76 4.82 -1.44 7.57
CA SER A 76 4.33 -1.28 6.19
C SER A 76 3.11 -0.35 6.14
N CYS A 77 2.15 -0.47 7.07
CA CYS A 77 0.99 0.42 7.10
C CYS A 77 1.36 1.88 7.39
N LEU A 78 2.31 2.12 8.30
CA LEU A 78 2.82 3.47 8.59
C LEU A 78 3.63 4.04 7.42
N ALA A 79 4.44 3.21 6.74
CA ALA A 79 5.15 3.61 5.53
C ALA A 79 4.17 3.96 4.40
N ASN A 80 3.18 3.11 4.14
CA ASN A 80 2.15 3.35 3.14
C ASN A 80 1.43 4.68 3.38
N LEU A 81 0.99 4.91 4.61
CA LEU A 81 0.24 6.10 4.95
C LEU A 81 1.10 7.36 4.96
N LEU A 82 2.26 7.35 5.60
CA LEU A 82 3.05 8.57 5.83
C LEU A 82 4.08 8.82 4.72
N LEU A 83 4.81 7.79 4.30
CA LEU A 83 5.84 7.91 3.27
C LEU A 83 5.24 7.87 1.87
N ILE A 84 4.50 6.81 1.53
CA ILE A 84 4.08 6.55 0.15
C ILE A 84 3.00 7.54 -0.30
N LEU A 85 1.93 7.69 0.48
CA LEU A 85 0.91 8.71 0.21
C LEU A 85 1.49 10.11 0.29
N GLY A 86 2.38 10.35 1.27
CA GLY A 86 3.07 11.63 1.43
C GLY A 86 3.89 12.02 0.20
N MET A 87 4.72 11.11 -0.32
CA MET A 87 5.51 11.33 -1.53
C MET A 87 4.62 11.45 -2.78
N SER A 88 3.57 10.64 -2.88
CA SER A 88 2.59 10.76 -3.97
C SER A 88 1.92 12.15 -3.98
N ALA A 89 1.59 12.68 -2.79
CA ALA A 89 1.01 14.00 -2.61
C ALA A 89 2.01 15.14 -2.89
N VAL A 90 3.31 14.93 -2.67
CA VAL A 90 4.35 15.90 -3.02
C VAL A 90 4.48 16.04 -4.54
N ILE A 91 4.35 14.93 -5.28
CA ILE A 91 4.40 14.90 -6.74
C ILE A 91 3.17 15.61 -7.33
N THR A 92 1.98 15.14 -6.99
CA THR A 92 0.72 15.71 -7.45
C THR A 92 -0.28 15.84 -6.30
N ARG A 93 -1.23 16.76 -6.40
CA ARG A 93 -2.31 16.83 -5.40
C ARG A 93 -3.16 15.56 -5.55
N LEU A 94 -3.54 14.94 -4.44
CA LEU A 94 -4.32 13.70 -4.45
C LEU A 94 -5.76 14.01 -4.07
N PRO A 95 -6.72 13.99 -5.01
CA PRO A 95 -8.12 13.96 -4.67
C PRO A 95 -8.41 12.77 -3.74
N LEU A 96 -9.12 13.05 -2.67
CA LEU A 96 -9.65 12.04 -1.76
C LEU A 96 -11.14 11.96 -2.07
N ALA A 97 -11.60 10.87 -2.68
CA ALA A 97 -13.04 10.72 -2.93
C ALA A 97 -13.83 10.78 -1.61
N ARG A 98 -15.03 11.39 -1.65
CA ARG A 98 -15.90 11.51 -0.47
C ARG A 98 -16.22 10.14 0.15
N HIS A 99 -16.41 9.14 -0.71
CA HIS A 99 -16.61 7.76 -0.27
C HIS A 99 -15.38 7.22 0.48
N THR A 100 -14.17 7.48 -0.02
CA THR A 100 -12.91 7.09 0.65
C THR A 100 -12.75 7.70 2.03
N GLN A 101 -13.13 8.97 2.19
CA GLN A 101 -13.08 9.65 3.48
C GLN A 101 -14.09 9.11 4.49
N ARG A 102 -15.29 8.75 4.03
CA ARG A 102 -16.42 8.39 4.90
C ARG A 102 -16.54 6.88 5.14
N PHE A 103 -15.95 6.06 4.27
CA PHE A 103 -16.06 4.62 4.35
C PHE A 103 -14.70 3.95 4.42
N GLU A 104 -13.85 4.05 3.40
CA GLU A 104 -12.61 3.24 3.34
C GLU A 104 -11.60 3.59 4.44
N ILE A 105 -11.31 4.87 4.69
CA ILE A 105 -10.38 5.25 5.76
C ILE A 105 -10.94 4.90 7.16
N PRO A 106 -12.22 5.18 7.49
CA PRO A 106 -12.83 4.72 8.74
C PRO A 106 -12.82 3.19 8.90
N VAL A 107 -13.04 2.43 7.82
CA VAL A 107 -12.89 0.98 7.84
C VAL A 107 -11.44 0.60 8.14
N SER A 108 -10.45 1.23 7.51
CA SER A 108 -9.03 1.00 7.83
C SER A 108 -8.75 1.22 9.33
N VAL A 109 -9.25 2.31 9.92
CA VAL A 109 -9.10 2.56 11.37
C VAL A 109 -9.81 1.48 12.18
N ALA A 110 -11.04 1.11 11.83
CA ALA A 110 -11.79 0.08 12.53
C ALA A 110 -11.11 -1.29 12.49
N THR A 111 -10.49 -1.65 11.36
CA THR A 111 -9.74 -2.91 11.22
C THR A 111 -8.48 -2.91 12.09
N VAL A 112 -7.78 -1.78 12.21
CA VAL A 112 -6.63 -1.64 13.13
C VAL A 112 -7.08 -1.80 14.58
N LEU A 113 -8.19 -1.15 14.97
CA LEU A 113 -8.75 -1.28 16.32
C LEU A 113 -9.21 -2.72 16.61
N LEU A 114 -9.80 -3.40 15.61
CA LEU A 114 -10.16 -4.80 15.72
C LEU A 114 -8.92 -5.66 15.94
N LEU A 115 -7.87 -5.49 15.14
CA LEU A 115 -6.61 -6.23 15.31
C LEU A 115 -6.01 -6.00 16.71
N MET A 116 -5.97 -4.76 17.17
CA MET A 116 -5.49 -4.44 18.52
C MET A 116 -6.33 -5.13 19.61
N LEU A 117 -7.66 -5.16 19.47
CA LEU A 117 -8.56 -5.82 20.42
C LEU A 117 -8.27 -7.33 20.51
N LEU A 118 -8.17 -8.00 19.36
CA LEU A 118 -7.91 -9.44 19.30
C LEU A 118 -6.52 -9.75 19.89
N ALA A 119 -5.48 -9.08 19.40
CA ALA A 119 -4.10 -9.35 19.80
C ALA A 119 -3.80 -9.04 21.28
N ASN A 120 -4.45 -8.04 21.90
CA ASN A 120 -4.24 -7.71 23.31
C ASN A 120 -5.02 -8.59 24.29
N THR A 121 -6.05 -9.32 23.85
CA THR A 121 -6.87 -10.13 24.78
C THR A 121 -6.12 -11.38 25.25
N GLY A 122 -5.38 -12.03 24.35
CA GLY A 122 -4.57 -13.22 24.62
C GLY A 122 -3.06 -13.00 24.65
N GLY A 123 -2.57 -11.82 24.20
CA GLY A 123 -1.13 -11.59 23.97
C GLY A 123 -0.59 -12.33 22.74
N GLU A 124 -1.48 -12.87 21.91
CA GLU A 124 -1.19 -13.50 20.63
C GLU A 124 -2.42 -13.39 19.72
N LEU A 125 -2.22 -13.53 18.41
CA LEU A 125 -3.28 -13.68 17.44
C LEU A 125 -3.47 -15.16 17.14
N THR A 126 -4.61 -15.70 17.53
CA THR A 126 -4.96 -17.11 17.36
C THR A 126 -5.50 -17.40 15.95
N ALA A 127 -5.54 -18.68 15.57
CA ALA A 127 -6.12 -19.09 14.28
C ALA A 127 -7.61 -18.69 14.14
N LEU A 128 -8.38 -18.73 15.23
CA LEU A 128 -9.79 -18.30 15.20
C LEU A 128 -9.89 -16.80 14.91
N GLU A 129 -9.03 -15.99 15.53
CA GLU A 129 -8.98 -14.54 15.30
C GLU A 129 -8.47 -14.22 13.89
N GLY A 130 -7.52 -15.00 13.36
CA GLY A 130 -7.12 -14.96 11.96
C GLY A 130 -8.30 -15.21 11.01
N ILE A 131 -9.14 -16.23 11.28
CA ILE A 131 -10.37 -16.47 10.51
C ILE A 131 -11.32 -15.26 10.58
N ILE A 132 -11.49 -14.64 11.74
CA ILE A 132 -12.32 -13.43 11.89
C ILE A 132 -11.80 -12.32 10.96
N LEU A 133 -10.49 -12.04 10.97
CA LEU A 133 -9.88 -11.03 10.10
C LEU A 133 -10.11 -11.34 8.62
N LEU A 134 -9.97 -12.61 8.22
CA LEU A 134 -10.19 -13.04 6.83
C LEU A 134 -11.66 -12.97 6.39
N VAL A 135 -12.60 -13.26 7.30
CA VAL A 135 -14.03 -13.08 7.03
C VAL A 135 -14.36 -11.60 6.86
N VAL A 136 -13.80 -10.73 7.71
CA VAL A 136 -13.94 -9.27 7.57
C VAL A 136 -13.32 -8.79 6.26
N PHE A 137 -12.16 -9.32 5.86
CA PHE A 137 -11.53 -9.01 4.58
C PHE A 137 -12.43 -9.39 3.41
N ALA A 138 -12.92 -10.63 3.38
CA ALA A 138 -13.80 -11.11 2.32
C ALA A 138 -15.11 -10.30 2.24
N ALA A 139 -15.69 -9.93 3.39
CA ALA A 139 -16.87 -9.09 3.47
C ALA A 139 -16.60 -7.68 2.93
N PHE A 140 -15.48 -7.07 3.33
CA PHE A 140 -15.04 -5.76 2.83
C PHE A 140 -14.82 -5.77 1.31
N MET A 141 -14.04 -6.73 0.80
CA MET A 141 -13.77 -6.85 -0.63
C MET A 141 -15.05 -7.05 -1.44
N SER A 142 -15.95 -7.93 -0.96
CA SER A 142 -17.24 -8.17 -1.61
C SER A 142 -18.12 -6.92 -1.61
N TYR A 143 -18.17 -6.20 -0.49
CA TYR A 143 -18.94 -4.96 -0.37
C TYR A 143 -18.40 -3.86 -1.30
N THR A 144 -17.09 -3.62 -1.30
CA THR A 144 -16.46 -2.59 -2.14
C THR A 144 -16.67 -2.87 -3.62
N VAL A 145 -16.47 -4.11 -4.07
CA VAL A 145 -16.70 -4.48 -5.48
C VAL A 145 -18.17 -4.34 -5.84
N PHE A 146 -19.08 -4.82 -4.98
CA PHE A 146 -20.53 -4.70 -5.22
C PHE A 146 -21.00 -3.25 -5.30
N LEU A 147 -20.51 -2.39 -4.41
CA LEU A 147 -20.86 -0.98 -4.41
C LEU A 147 -20.26 -0.26 -5.61
N GLY A 148 -19.00 -0.54 -5.95
CA GLY A 148 -18.36 -0.01 -7.16
C GLY A 148 -19.12 -0.35 -8.44
N LEU A 149 -19.61 -1.58 -8.56
CA LEU A 149 -20.44 -2.01 -9.70
C LEU A 149 -21.80 -1.28 -9.76
N ARG A 150 -22.31 -0.83 -8.61
CA ARG A 150 -23.57 -0.07 -8.52
C ARG A 150 -23.40 1.41 -8.81
N GLU A 151 -22.26 1.98 -8.39
CA GLU A 151 -21.88 3.36 -8.71
C GLU A 151 -21.58 3.51 -10.21
N GLY A 152 -20.99 2.48 -10.83
CA GLY A 152 -20.54 2.52 -12.21
C GLY A 152 -19.36 3.49 -12.40
N ASP A 153 -19.05 3.82 -13.65
CA ASP A 153 -17.99 4.77 -14.01
C ASP A 153 -18.31 6.23 -13.60
N SER A 154 -19.55 6.50 -13.17
CA SER A 154 -19.99 7.80 -12.67
C SER A 154 -19.40 8.17 -11.29
N GLY A 155 -18.58 7.32 -10.68
CA GLY A 155 -17.89 7.61 -9.41
C GLY A 155 -16.93 8.81 -9.45
N HIS A 156 -16.60 9.32 -10.64
CA HIS A 156 -15.87 10.58 -10.83
C HIS A 156 -16.70 11.84 -10.53
N ASP A 157 -18.04 11.77 -10.53
CA ASP A 157 -18.95 12.90 -10.28
C ASP A 157 -19.11 13.24 -8.78
N ASP A 158 -18.57 12.42 -7.88
CA ASP A 158 -18.60 12.69 -6.42
C ASP A 158 -17.50 13.65 -5.94
N LEU A 159 -16.61 14.06 -6.85
CA LEU A 159 -15.62 15.12 -6.63
C LEU A 159 -16.25 16.47 -6.98
N ASP A 160 -16.14 17.46 -6.09
CA ASP A 160 -16.64 18.81 -6.40
C ASP A 160 -15.94 19.32 -7.69
N PRO A 161 -16.63 20.04 -8.59
CA PRO A 161 -16.04 20.56 -9.84
C PRO A 161 -14.80 21.45 -9.61
N GLU A 162 -14.69 22.07 -8.42
CA GLU A 162 -13.51 22.86 -8.01
C GLU A 162 -12.30 21.99 -7.57
N THR A 163 -12.52 20.70 -7.29
CA THR A 163 -11.50 19.72 -6.89
C THR A 163 -11.09 18.77 -8.00
N GLN A 164 -11.83 18.73 -9.11
CA GLN A 164 -11.33 18.20 -10.36
C GLN A 164 -10.15 19.07 -10.77
N LEU A 165 -8.93 18.56 -10.51
CA LEU A 165 -7.76 19.10 -11.18
C LEU A 165 -8.06 18.97 -12.67
N GLU A 166 -7.98 20.08 -13.41
CA GLU A 166 -7.79 19.96 -14.85
C GLU A 166 -6.69 18.91 -15.04
N PRO A 167 -6.93 17.87 -15.86
CA PRO A 167 -5.91 16.89 -16.17
C PRO A 167 -4.65 17.68 -16.40
N HIS A 168 -3.58 17.32 -15.70
CA HIS A 168 -2.29 17.93 -15.96
C HIS A 168 -2.12 17.86 -17.48
N GLU A 169 -2.17 19.01 -18.16
CA GLU A 169 -1.66 19.21 -19.51
C GLU A 169 -0.14 19.00 -19.42
N LEU A 170 0.27 17.78 -19.06
CA LEU A 170 1.48 17.24 -19.62
C LEU A 170 1.13 17.16 -21.09
N GLU A 171 1.86 17.92 -21.89
CA GLU A 171 1.84 17.90 -23.33
C GLU A 171 1.99 16.42 -23.79
N ASP A 172 0.88 15.69 -23.91
CA ASP A 172 0.78 14.46 -24.68
C ASP A 172 0.68 14.88 -26.16
N ASP A 173 1.77 15.46 -26.65
CA ASP A 173 2.12 15.29 -28.06
C ASP A 173 2.65 13.85 -28.15
N ASP A 174 1.84 12.98 -28.75
CA ASP A 174 2.18 11.62 -29.22
C ASP A 174 1.97 10.39 -28.31
N ALA A 175 1.25 10.45 -27.18
CA ALA A 175 0.79 9.21 -26.53
C ALA A 175 -0.44 8.66 -27.27
N ASP A 176 -0.27 7.56 -28.01
CA ASP A 176 -1.39 6.83 -28.58
C ASP A 176 -2.34 6.41 -27.46
N ALA A 177 -3.58 6.91 -27.51
CA ALA A 177 -4.67 6.47 -26.64
C ALA A 177 -4.83 4.94 -26.85
N ASP A 178 -4.20 4.17 -25.97
CA ASP A 178 -4.02 2.73 -26.08
C ASP A 178 -5.43 2.12 -26.18
N GLU A 179 -5.80 1.62 -27.37
CA GLU A 179 -7.11 1.00 -27.59
C GLU A 179 -7.35 -0.05 -26.50
N PRO A 180 -8.58 -0.22 -25.99
CA PRO A 180 -8.86 -1.17 -24.92
C PRO A 180 -8.40 -2.59 -25.31
N ARG A 181 -7.21 -3.02 -24.87
CA ARG A 181 -6.60 -4.33 -25.17
C ARG A 181 -7.37 -5.43 -24.50
N GLY A 182 -7.76 -6.52 -25.16
CA GLY A 182 -8.72 -7.52 -24.65
C GLY A 182 -8.53 -7.96 -23.17
N MET A 183 -9.59 -8.38 -22.49
CA MET A 183 -9.58 -8.68 -21.02
C MET A 183 -8.44 -9.59 -20.58
N LEU A 184 -8.12 -10.61 -21.39
CA LEU A 184 -7.01 -11.52 -21.15
C LEU A 184 -5.66 -10.80 -21.15
N VAL A 185 -5.47 -9.81 -22.04
CA VAL A 185 -4.26 -8.98 -22.07
C VAL A 185 -4.18 -8.15 -20.81
N SER A 186 -5.26 -7.47 -20.39
CA SER A 186 -5.26 -6.65 -19.17
C SER A 186 -4.96 -7.49 -17.91
N ILE A 187 -5.52 -8.70 -17.81
CA ILE A 187 -5.18 -9.65 -16.72
C ILE A 187 -3.72 -10.07 -16.80
N ALA A 188 -3.21 -10.39 -17.99
CA ALA A 188 -1.81 -10.75 -18.17
C ALA A 188 -0.86 -9.60 -17.79
N LEU A 189 -1.22 -8.35 -18.10
CA LEU A 189 -0.47 -7.15 -17.70
C LEU A 189 -0.40 -7.01 -16.18
N VAL A 190 -1.53 -7.20 -15.47
CA VAL A 190 -1.58 -7.17 -14.00
C VAL A 190 -0.68 -8.27 -13.41
N LEU A 191 -0.85 -9.52 -13.85
CA LEU A 191 -0.09 -10.65 -13.30
C LEU A 191 1.41 -10.52 -13.58
N PHE A 192 1.78 -10.08 -14.78
CA PHE A 192 3.18 -9.86 -15.14
C PHE A 192 3.76 -8.64 -14.40
N GLY A 193 2.97 -7.58 -14.23
CA GLY A 193 3.33 -6.41 -13.43
C GLY A 193 3.65 -6.78 -11.98
N ILE A 194 2.79 -7.54 -11.31
CA ILE A 194 3.01 -8.05 -9.94
C ILE A 194 4.30 -8.88 -9.89
N ALA A 195 4.53 -9.77 -10.86
CA ALA A 195 5.75 -10.57 -10.91
C ALA A 195 7.01 -9.68 -11.03
N LEU A 196 7.00 -8.68 -11.92
CA LEU A 196 8.10 -7.73 -12.08
C LEU A 196 8.34 -6.91 -10.81
N LEU A 197 7.27 -6.47 -10.13
CA LEU A 197 7.39 -5.77 -8.86
C LEU A 197 8.09 -6.63 -7.80
N LYS A 198 7.66 -7.88 -7.65
CA LYS A 198 8.26 -8.84 -6.72
C LYS A 198 9.74 -9.06 -7.01
N PHE A 199 10.10 -9.40 -8.25
CA PHE A 199 11.50 -9.66 -8.61
C PHE A 199 12.36 -8.40 -8.58
N GLY A 200 11.78 -7.25 -8.93
CA GLY A 200 12.43 -5.95 -8.84
C GLY A 200 12.78 -5.61 -7.39
N ALA A 201 11.83 -5.75 -6.47
CA ALA A 201 12.05 -5.57 -5.04
C ALA A 201 13.14 -6.51 -4.51
N ASP A 202 13.07 -7.81 -4.83
CA ASP A 202 14.08 -8.79 -4.44
C ASP A 202 15.49 -8.40 -4.92
N TYR A 203 15.63 -7.92 -6.16
CA TYR A 203 16.93 -7.48 -6.67
C TYR A 203 17.43 -6.24 -5.95
N VAL A 204 16.58 -5.24 -5.69
CA VAL A 204 16.99 -4.05 -4.93
C VAL A 204 17.42 -4.45 -3.52
N VAL A 205 16.61 -5.24 -2.81
CA VAL A 205 16.85 -5.60 -1.41
C VAL A 205 18.08 -6.49 -1.26
N ASN A 206 18.13 -7.64 -1.94
CA ASN A 206 19.21 -8.62 -1.75
C ASN A 206 20.60 -8.05 -2.09
N ASN A 207 20.68 -7.23 -3.15
CA ASN A 207 21.93 -6.59 -3.54
C ASN A 207 22.31 -5.43 -2.59
N SER A 208 21.32 -4.67 -2.09
CA SER A 208 21.56 -3.63 -1.08
C SER A 208 22.05 -4.23 0.24
N VAL A 209 21.47 -5.35 0.69
CA VAL A 209 21.93 -6.13 1.85
C VAL A 209 23.38 -6.57 1.64
N THR A 210 23.69 -7.17 0.48
CA THR A 210 25.05 -7.63 0.16
C THR A 210 26.08 -6.49 0.20
N ILE A 211 25.75 -5.32 -0.35
CA ILE A 211 26.63 -4.15 -0.31
C ILE A 211 26.80 -3.65 1.13
N ALA A 212 25.71 -3.52 1.88
CA ALA A 212 25.73 -3.01 3.25
C ALA A 212 26.56 -3.91 4.18
N THR A 213 26.42 -5.24 4.07
CA THR A 213 27.23 -6.20 4.82
C THR A 213 28.71 -6.08 4.44
N ALA A 214 29.04 -5.91 3.16
CA ALA A 214 30.43 -5.73 2.72
C ALA A 214 31.06 -4.42 3.23
N LEU A 215 30.23 -3.40 3.50
CA LEU A 215 30.65 -2.13 4.11
C LEU A 215 30.74 -2.20 5.65
N GLY A 216 30.48 -3.37 6.25
CA GLY A 216 30.53 -3.55 7.70
C GLY A 216 29.31 -2.98 8.44
N ILE A 217 28.22 -2.68 7.73
CA ILE A 217 26.96 -2.28 8.37
C ILE A 217 26.38 -3.52 9.07
N SER A 218 25.95 -3.35 10.32
CA SER A 218 25.41 -4.46 11.10
C SER A 218 24.10 -4.98 10.52
N GLU A 219 23.88 -6.29 10.61
CA GLU A 219 22.64 -6.95 10.16
C GLU A 219 21.38 -6.31 10.77
N ARG A 220 21.47 -5.88 12.04
CA ARG A 220 20.40 -5.15 12.71
C ARG A 220 20.03 -3.86 11.97
N VAL A 221 21.02 -3.04 11.61
CA VAL A 221 20.77 -1.78 10.89
C VAL A 221 20.22 -2.04 9.50
N ILE A 222 20.72 -3.07 8.81
CA ILE A 222 20.22 -3.49 7.50
C ILE A 222 18.75 -3.92 7.58
N GLY A 223 18.39 -4.72 8.60
CA GLY A 223 17.02 -5.20 8.82
C GLY A 223 16.01 -4.08 9.02
N ILE A 224 16.29 -3.14 9.92
CA ILE A 224 15.38 -2.03 10.24
C ILE A 224 15.34 -0.93 9.16
N THR A 225 16.23 -0.97 8.15
CA THR A 225 16.27 0.04 7.08
C THR A 225 16.00 -0.58 5.72
N VAL A 226 16.97 -1.29 5.14
CA VAL A 226 16.94 -1.79 3.77
C VAL A 226 15.86 -2.84 3.58
N ILE A 227 15.73 -3.79 4.52
CA ILE A 227 14.72 -4.85 4.41
C ILE A 227 13.33 -4.29 4.66
N ALA A 228 13.15 -3.51 5.72
CA ALA A 228 11.87 -2.89 6.07
C ALA A 228 11.32 -1.94 4.98
N LEU A 229 12.18 -1.10 4.38
CA LEU A 229 11.76 -0.27 3.24
C LEU A 229 11.62 -1.09 1.96
N GLY A 230 12.39 -2.18 1.85
CA GLY A 230 12.45 -3.07 0.72
C GLY A 230 11.12 -3.76 0.41
N THR A 231 10.42 -4.21 1.44
CA THR A 231 9.11 -4.87 1.30
C THR A 231 8.07 -3.89 0.77
N CYS A 232 8.14 -2.61 1.17
CA CYS A 232 7.21 -1.56 0.72
C CYS A 232 7.55 -0.98 -0.67
N LEU A 233 8.60 -1.47 -1.35
CA LEU A 233 9.01 -0.94 -2.67
C LEU A 233 7.93 -1.12 -3.75
N PRO A 234 7.24 -2.27 -3.86
CA PRO A 234 6.15 -2.46 -4.81
C PRO A 234 5.05 -1.41 -4.66
N GLU A 235 4.56 -1.20 -3.44
CA GLU A 235 3.55 -0.20 -3.09
C GLU A 235 4.04 1.20 -3.44
N LEU A 236 5.29 1.49 -3.06
CA LEU A 236 5.86 2.81 -3.20
C LEU A 236 5.95 3.20 -4.67
N VAL A 237 6.56 2.33 -5.48
CA VAL A 237 6.75 2.58 -6.90
C VAL A 237 5.39 2.58 -7.61
N THR A 238 4.47 1.68 -7.25
CA THR A 238 3.14 1.62 -7.86
C THR A 238 2.31 2.88 -7.59
N SER A 239 2.23 3.33 -6.34
CA SER A 239 1.49 4.57 -6.01
C SER A 239 2.15 5.82 -6.60
N VAL A 240 3.48 5.89 -6.61
CA VAL A 240 4.21 7.02 -7.22
C VAL A 240 4.01 7.06 -8.74
N VAL A 241 4.09 5.92 -9.43
CA VAL A 241 3.84 5.83 -10.88
C VAL A 241 2.39 6.16 -11.20
N ALA A 242 1.42 5.64 -10.43
CA ALA A 242 0.01 5.98 -10.59
C ALA A 242 -0.23 7.49 -10.42
N ALA A 243 0.37 8.10 -9.39
CA ALA A 243 0.27 9.55 -9.15
C ALA A 243 0.90 10.36 -10.29
N PHE A 244 2.07 9.94 -10.80
CA PHE A 244 2.73 10.59 -11.94
C PHE A 244 1.90 10.57 -13.22
N LYS A 245 1.15 9.48 -13.44
CA LYS A 245 0.27 9.30 -14.59
C LYS A 245 -1.08 10.00 -14.47
N GLY A 246 -1.34 10.70 -13.37
CA GLY A 246 -2.65 11.29 -13.11
C GLY A 246 -3.71 10.30 -12.62
N ASN A 247 -3.37 9.01 -12.45
CA ASN A 247 -4.25 7.98 -11.90
C ASN A 247 -4.29 8.07 -10.36
N THR A 248 -4.65 9.24 -9.84
CA THR A 248 -4.57 9.57 -8.40
C THR A 248 -5.52 8.73 -7.55
N ASP A 249 -6.67 8.33 -8.10
CA ASP A 249 -7.61 7.42 -7.41
C ASP A 249 -7.00 6.04 -7.19
N ILE A 250 -6.20 5.54 -8.14
CA ILE A 250 -5.44 4.30 -7.98
C ILE A 250 -4.34 4.50 -6.95
N ALA A 251 -3.64 5.64 -6.95
CA ALA A 251 -2.56 5.91 -5.98
C ALA A 251 -3.07 5.92 -4.52
N VAL A 252 -4.19 6.61 -4.27
CA VAL A 252 -4.86 6.66 -2.95
C VAL A 252 -5.48 5.32 -2.60
N GLY A 253 -6.21 4.70 -3.55
CA GLY A 253 -6.82 3.39 -3.37
C GLY A 253 -5.80 2.32 -3.02
N ASN A 254 -4.63 2.32 -3.68
CA ASN A 254 -3.54 1.42 -3.38
C ASN A 254 -3.05 1.55 -1.94
N VAL A 255 -2.80 2.76 -1.45
CA VAL A 255 -2.33 2.98 -0.07
C VAL A 255 -3.37 2.53 0.96
N VAL A 256 -4.61 3.02 0.83
CA VAL A 256 -5.67 2.74 1.81
C VAL A 256 -6.03 1.25 1.77
N GLY A 257 -6.14 0.68 0.58
CA GLY A 257 -6.40 -0.74 0.37
C GLY A 257 -5.27 -1.63 0.89
N SER A 258 -4.02 -1.21 0.74
CA SER A 258 -2.86 -1.97 1.25
C SER A 258 -2.85 -1.98 2.77
N ASN A 259 -3.25 -0.90 3.43
CA ASN A 259 -3.37 -0.90 4.90
C ASN A 259 -4.44 -1.87 5.40
N ILE A 260 -5.61 -1.89 4.74
CA ILE A 260 -6.70 -2.82 5.06
C ILE A 260 -6.27 -4.26 4.77
N THR A 261 -5.61 -4.49 3.63
CA THR A 261 -5.10 -5.80 3.24
C THR A 261 -4.03 -6.28 4.20
N ASN A 262 -3.10 -5.42 4.61
CA ASN A 262 -2.04 -5.79 5.55
C ASN A 262 -2.63 -6.18 6.92
N VAL A 263 -3.58 -5.40 7.43
CA VAL A 263 -4.20 -5.66 8.73
C VAL A 263 -5.09 -6.90 8.70
N LEU A 264 -5.83 -7.14 7.61
CA LEU A 264 -6.81 -8.24 7.57
C LEU A 264 -6.26 -9.52 6.92
N LEU A 265 -5.65 -9.42 5.74
CA LEU A 265 -5.12 -10.55 4.99
C LEU A 265 -3.73 -10.95 5.49
N VAL A 266 -2.78 -9.99 5.56
CA VAL A 266 -1.38 -10.29 5.91
C VAL A 266 -1.23 -10.70 7.37
N MET A 267 -2.06 -10.21 8.30
CA MET A 267 -2.12 -10.78 9.66
C MET A 267 -3.01 -12.02 9.77
N GLY A 268 -4.12 -12.05 9.02
CA GLY A 268 -5.11 -13.13 9.14
C GLY A 268 -4.61 -14.47 8.64
N VAL A 269 -3.87 -14.50 7.53
CA VAL A 269 -3.37 -15.75 6.93
C VAL A 269 -2.28 -16.41 7.79
N PRO A 270 -1.19 -15.74 8.23
CA PRO A 270 -0.16 -16.36 9.05
C PRO A 270 -0.69 -16.95 10.36
N ALA A 271 -1.70 -16.31 10.97
CA ALA A 271 -2.33 -16.80 12.19
C ALA A 271 -3.02 -18.17 12.02
N LEU A 272 -3.35 -18.58 10.79
CA LEU A 272 -3.87 -19.92 10.50
C LEU A 272 -2.80 -21.01 10.60
N PHE A 273 -1.52 -20.65 10.41
CA PHE A 273 -0.40 -21.59 10.42
C PHE A 273 0.23 -21.72 11.81
N SER A 274 0.31 -20.61 12.55
CA SER A 274 0.89 -20.58 13.90
C SER A 274 0.32 -19.41 14.71
N PRO A 275 0.07 -19.55 16.03
CA PRO A 275 -0.24 -18.41 16.88
C PRO A 275 0.82 -17.32 16.77
N VAL A 276 0.40 -16.10 16.50
CA VAL A 276 1.31 -14.97 16.28
C VAL A 276 1.45 -14.20 17.59
N ALA A 277 2.58 -14.38 18.28
CA ALA A 277 2.84 -13.68 19.54
C ALA A 277 2.75 -12.16 19.36
N TYR A 278 2.05 -11.49 20.26
CA TYR A 278 1.84 -10.04 20.21
C TYR A 278 2.59 -9.34 21.35
N ALA A 279 3.59 -8.54 20.99
CA ALA A 279 4.26 -7.67 21.93
C ALA A 279 3.47 -6.36 22.11
N THR A 280 3.17 -6.00 23.35
CA THR A 280 2.42 -4.77 23.69
C THR A 280 3.13 -3.48 23.24
N GLY A 281 4.41 -3.54 22.89
CA GLY A 281 5.15 -2.43 22.26
C GLY A 281 4.51 -1.97 20.95
N TYR A 282 3.93 -2.89 20.17
CA TYR A 282 3.26 -2.57 18.91
C TYR A 282 1.95 -1.78 19.09
N ASN A 283 1.42 -1.67 20.32
CA ASN A 283 0.23 -0.85 20.57
C ASN A 283 0.46 0.61 20.18
N LEU A 284 1.68 1.13 20.37
CA LEU A 284 2.01 2.49 19.99
C LEU A 284 1.99 2.65 18.46
N ASP A 285 2.56 1.70 17.72
CA ASP A 285 2.60 1.75 16.25
C ASP A 285 1.19 1.72 15.65
N PHE A 286 0.33 0.80 16.11
CA PHE A 286 -1.05 0.72 15.64
C PHE A 286 -1.90 1.91 16.09
N ALA A 287 -1.67 2.47 17.28
CA ALA A 287 -2.32 3.70 17.71
C ALA A 287 -1.91 4.89 16.84
N LEU A 288 -0.62 5.03 16.52
CA LEU A 288 -0.11 6.05 15.61
C LEU A 288 -0.71 5.89 14.21
N LEU A 289 -0.79 4.66 13.69
CA LEU A 289 -1.43 4.37 12.41
C LEU A 289 -2.90 4.84 12.40
N ALA A 290 -3.67 4.52 13.45
CA ALA A 290 -5.04 4.97 13.59
C ALA A 290 -5.15 6.51 13.68
N ILE A 291 -4.29 7.14 14.48
CA ILE A 291 -4.25 8.61 14.65
C ILE A 291 -3.93 9.29 13.31
N PHE A 292 -2.91 8.83 12.59
CA PHE A 292 -2.54 9.43 11.31
C PHE A 292 -3.58 9.16 10.22
N SER A 293 -4.29 8.03 10.27
CA SER A 293 -5.42 7.75 9.36
C SER A 293 -6.57 8.72 9.62
N ILE A 294 -6.88 9.01 10.89
CA ILE A 294 -7.86 10.03 11.28
C ILE A 294 -7.39 11.43 10.87
N MET A 295 -6.10 11.72 11.01
CA MET A 295 -5.50 12.98 10.59
C MET A 295 -5.64 13.20 9.08
N LEU A 296 -5.42 12.15 8.26
CA LEU A 296 -5.66 12.19 6.81
C LEU A 296 -7.11 12.58 6.48
N VAL A 297 -8.09 11.99 7.19
CA VAL A 297 -9.50 12.36 7.06
C VAL A 297 -9.73 13.81 7.52
N GLY A 298 -9.05 14.25 8.59
CA GLY A 298 -9.10 15.63 9.06
C GLY A 298 -8.70 16.65 8.00
N PHE A 299 -7.66 16.36 7.22
CA PHE A 299 -7.24 17.21 6.09
C PHE A 299 -8.30 17.29 4.99
N ALA A 300 -9.06 16.23 4.77
CA ALA A 300 -10.16 16.29 3.82
C ALA A 300 -11.27 17.29 4.21
N PHE A 301 -11.37 17.65 5.49
CA PHE A 301 -12.34 18.63 6.01
C PHE A 301 -11.74 20.01 6.29
N VAL A 302 -10.41 20.14 6.34
CA VAL A 302 -9.70 21.37 6.73
C VAL A 302 -8.76 21.78 5.59
N GLY A 303 -8.94 23.00 5.05
CA GLY A 303 -8.11 23.50 3.94
C GLY A 303 -8.76 23.28 2.57
N THR A 304 -7.99 22.78 1.59
CA THR A 304 -8.52 22.44 0.25
C THR A 304 -9.33 21.15 0.38
N LYS A 305 -10.65 21.31 0.55
CA LYS A 305 -11.58 20.22 0.81
C LYS A 305 -11.35 19.05 -0.14
N HIS A 306 -11.46 17.85 0.40
CA HIS A 306 -11.40 16.60 -0.35
C HIS A 306 -10.12 16.37 -1.19
N THR A 307 -9.02 17.04 -0.85
CA THR A 307 -7.74 16.83 -1.52
C THR A 307 -6.60 16.83 -0.52
N MET A 308 -5.63 15.94 -0.70
CA MET A 308 -4.35 16.02 -0.02
C MET A 308 -3.39 16.86 -0.86
N THR A 309 -2.99 17.99 -0.30
CA THR A 309 -2.11 18.97 -0.92
C THR A 309 -0.64 18.56 -0.79
N ARG A 310 0.22 19.16 -1.63
CA ARG A 310 1.68 18.99 -1.54
C ARG A 310 2.25 19.31 -0.15
N ARG A 311 1.66 20.28 0.56
CA ARG A 311 2.11 20.68 1.90
C ARG A 311 1.82 19.58 2.92
N GLU A 312 0.64 18.98 2.88
CA GLU A 312 0.26 17.84 3.72
C GLU A 312 1.11 16.62 3.40
N GLY A 313 1.45 16.41 2.11
CA GLY A 313 2.43 15.41 1.68
C GLY A 313 3.78 15.57 2.37
N VAL A 314 4.36 16.78 2.36
CA VAL A 314 5.62 17.05 3.07
C VAL A 314 5.49 16.80 4.58
N ILE A 315 4.36 17.18 5.20
CA ILE A 315 4.11 16.92 6.62
C ILE A 315 4.11 15.41 6.90
N PHE A 316 3.42 14.61 6.09
CA PHE A 316 3.35 13.16 6.25
C PHE A 316 4.72 12.49 6.09
N VAL A 317 5.50 12.86 5.06
CA VAL A 317 6.87 12.36 4.89
C VAL A 317 7.74 12.75 6.09
N PHE A 318 7.62 13.98 6.59
CA PHE A 318 8.37 14.43 7.76
C PHE A 318 7.97 13.67 9.04
N LEU A 319 6.68 13.39 9.23
CA LEU A 319 6.19 12.56 10.33
C LEU A 319 6.72 11.12 10.25
N TYR A 320 6.84 10.56 9.04
CA TYR A 320 7.48 9.25 8.86
C TYR A 320 8.94 9.25 9.30
N VAL A 321 9.70 10.29 8.93
CA VAL A 321 11.10 10.44 9.36
C VAL A 321 11.20 10.55 10.88
N ILE A 322 10.33 11.34 11.52
CA ILE A 322 10.26 11.42 13.00
C ILE A 322 9.95 10.05 13.61
N TYR A 323 8.97 9.34 13.06
CA TYR A 323 8.60 8.01 13.53
C TYR A 323 9.78 7.05 13.48
N ILE A 324 10.47 6.93 12.33
CA ILE A 324 11.64 6.07 12.19
C ILE A 324 12.75 6.45 13.17
N VAL A 325 13.07 7.75 13.29
CA VAL A 325 14.11 8.20 14.23
C VAL A 325 13.73 7.85 15.67
N ALA A 326 12.48 8.12 16.08
CA ALA A 326 12.02 7.79 17.43
C ALA A 326 12.07 6.28 17.71
N SER A 327 11.63 5.44 16.77
CA SER A 327 11.62 3.98 16.89
C SER A 327 13.02 3.34 16.87
N THR A 328 14.04 4.05 16.39
CA THR A 328 15.44 3.56 16.42
C THR A 328 16.21 3.98 17.68
N VAL A 329 15.74 5.00 18.40
CA VAL A 329 16.40 5.57 19.58
C VAL A 329 15.82 4.99 20.90
N LEU A 330 14.57 4.50 20.88
CA LEU A 330 13.90 3.84 22.00
C LEU A 330 14.15 2.32 22.00
#